data_AF-A0A957R4V9-F1
#
_entry.id   AF-A0A957R4V9-F1
#
_cell.length_a   1.000
_cell.length_b   1.000
_cell.length_c   1.000
_cell.angle_alpha   90.00
_cell.angle_beta   90.00
_cell.angle_gamma   90.00
#
_symmetry.space_group_name_H-M   'P 1'
#
loop_
_entity.id
_entity.type
_entity.pdbx_description
1 polymer ?
#
loop_
_entity_poly.entity_id
_entity_poly.type
_entity_poly.pdbx_seq_one_letter_code
_entity_poly.pdbx_strand_id
1 'polypeptide(L)'
;MARFLIRSVISTIVTMLLVSAILFILLEVSGRDVTRQILGAFATPEQRDSLRNQLGLDEPAWQRYGDWLFGNARRASNLIGHPVETLTNPQSGEQEW
;
A
#
# COMPACT_ATOMS: atom_id res chain seq x y z
N MET A 1 13.40 24.84 24.23
CA MET A 1 13.92 23.98 23.14
C MET A 1 12.95 22.87 22.75
N ALA A 2 12.53 21.97 23.67
CA ALA A 2 11.62 20.85 23.33
C ALA A 2 10.30 21.27 22.64
N ARG A 3 9.64 22.33 23.11
CA ARG A 3 8.41 22.87 22.47
C ARG A 3 8.63 23.35 21.03
N PHE A 4 9.80 23.89 20.72
CA PHE A 4 10.16 24.32 19.37
C PHE A 4 10.42 23.11 18.45
N LEU A 5 11.17 22.11 18.96
CA LEU A 5 11.43 20.85 18.25
C LEU A 5 10.12 20.11 17.92
N ILE A 6 9.23 19.95 18.89
CA ILE A 6 7.93 19.29 18.69
C ILE A 6 7.11 20.02 17.61
N ARG A 7 7.04 21.36 17.67
CA ARG A 7 6.32 22.13 16.65
C ARG A 7 6.92 21.95 15.26
N SER A 8 8.24 21.92 15.16
CA SER A 8 8.95 21.71 13.90
C SER A 8 8.67 20.32 13.33
N VAL A 9 8.82 19.27 14.14
CA VAL A 9 8.56 17.88 13.73
C VAL A 9 7.13 17.67 13.28
N ILE A 10 6.15 18.20 14.04
CA ILE A 10 4.73 18.13 13.64
C ILE A 10 4.52 18.84 12.30
N SER A 11 5.08 20.03 12.13
CA SER A 11 4.96 20.77 10.86
C SER A 11 5.56 19.98 9.70
N THR A 12 6.72 19.36 9.88
CA THR A 12 7.37 18.52 8.86
C THR A 12 6.50 17.32 8.50
N ILE A 13 6.01 16.59 9.49
CA ILE A 13 5.16 15.41 9.28
C ILE A 13 3.89 15.80 8.51
N VAL A 14 3.23 16.90 8.91
CA VAL A 14 2.03 17.38 8.23
C VAL A 14 2.31 17.70 6.77
N THR A 15 3.41 18.41 6.47
CA THR A 15 3.80 18.70 5.09
C THR A 15 4.07 17.43 4.29
N MET A 16 4.78 16.45 4.87
CA MET A 16 5.05 15.17 4.20
C MET A 16 3.77 14.40 3.91
N LEU A 17 2.83 14.34 4.87
CA LEU A 17 1.53 13.71 4.67
C LEU A 17 0.72 14.41 3.57
N LEU A 18 0.76 15.74 3.52
CA LEU A 18 0.03 16.52 2.52
C LEU A 18 0.59 16.27 1.11
N VAL A 19 1.91 16.29 0.95
CA VAL A 19 2.57 15.95 -0.32
C VAL A 19 2.26 14.50 -0.72
N SER A 20 2.36 13.57 0.23
CA SER A 20 2.00 12.16 0.03
C SER A 20 0.55 11.99 -0.45
N ALA A 21 -0.41 12.67 0.18
CA ALA A 21 -1.81 12.60 -0.21
C ALA A 21 -2.05 13.17 -1.61
N ILE A 22 -1.39 14.28 -1.97
CA ILE A 22 -1.44 14.84 -3.32
C ILE A 22 -0.92 13.83 -4.36
N LEU A 23 0.23 13.20 -4.08
CA LEU A 23 0.80 12.19 -4.98
C LEU A 23 -0.13 10.99 -5.13
N PHE A 24 -0.72 10.52 -4.03
CA PHE A 24 -1.70 9.44 -4.06
C PHE A 24 -2.89 9.79 -4.94
N ILE A 25 -3.49 10.98 -4.76
CA ILE A 25 -4.61 11.44 -5.58
C ILE A 25 -4.20 11.55 -7.05
N LEU A 26 -3.01 12.08 -7.34
CA LEU A 26 -2.53 12.23 -8.72
C LEU A 26 -2.38 10.86 -9.42
N LEU A 27 -1.88 9.85 -8.71
CA LEU A 27 -1.76 8.50 -9.21
C LEU A 27 -3.14 7.85 -9.42
N GLU A 28 -4.05 8.01 -8.47
CA GLU A 28 -5.41 7.49 -8.53
C GLU A 28 -6.20 8.07 -9.71
N VAL A 29 -6.14 9.41 -9.89
CA VAL A 29 -6.83 10.12 -10.97
C VAL A 29 -6.21 9.83 -12.33
N SER A 30 -4.93 9.41 -12.38
CA SER A 30 -4.26 9.11 -13.66
C SER A 30 -4.90 7.97 -14.45
N GLY A 31 -5.85 7.22 -13.85
CA GLY A 31 -6.67 6.24 -14.56
C GLY A 31 -5.88 5.03 -15.08
N ARG A 32 -4.64 4.85 -14.63
CA ARG A 32 -3.83 3.69 -14.98
C ARG A 32 -4.36 2.46 -14.26
N ASP A 33 -4.79 1.49 -15.05
CA ASP A 33 -5.21 0.18 -14.54
C ASP A 33 -3.98 -0.61 -14.07
N VAL A 34 -3.70 -0.56 -12.77
CA VAL A 34 -2.57 -1.25 -12.14
C VAL A 34 -2.60 -2.75 -12.45
N THR A 35 -3.80 -3.35 -12.60
CA THR A 35 -3.92 -4.78 -12.91
C THR A 35 -3.39 -5.12 -14.30
N ARG A 36 -3.51 -4.22 -15.28
CA ARG A 36 -2.91 -4.39 -16.61
C ARG A 36 -1.39 -4.24 -16.58
N GLN A 37 -0.87 -3.41 -15.67
CA GLN A 37 0.57 -3.25 -15.52
C GLN A 37 1.21 -4.51 -14.90
N ILE A 38 0.50 -5.16 -13.97
CA ILE A 38 0.97 -6.38 -13.30
C ILE A 38 0.75 -7.62 -14.18
N LEU A 39 -0.46 -7.82 -14.72
CA LEU A 39 -0.82 -9.01 -15.48
C LEU A 39 -0.45 -8.92 -16.98
N GLY A 40 -0.11 -7.72 -17.45
CA GLY A 40 0.15 -7.45 -18.86
C GLY A 40 -1.10 -7.18 -19.70
N ALA A 41 -0.87 -6.92 -20.99
CA ALA A 41 -1.92 -6.48 -21.92
C ALA A 41 -2.94 -7.58 -22.27
N PHE A 42 -2.61 -8.86 -22.06
CA PHE A 42 -3.44 -10.00 -22.44
C PHE A 42 -4.29 -10.56 -21.28
N ALA A 43 -4.31 -9.89 -20.13
CA ALA A 43 -5.07 -10.33 -18.97
C ALA A 43 -6.58 -10.31 -19.24
N THR A 44 -7.27 -11.42 -18.94
CA THR A 44 -8.73 -11.48 -19.09
C THR A 44 -9.42 -10.53 -18.10
N PRO A 45 -10.67 -10.09 -18.38
CA PRO A 45 -11.43 -9.29 -17.42
C PRO A 45 -11.54 -9.95 -16.05
N GLU A 46 -11.77 -11.27 -16.00
CA GLU A 46 -11.91 -12.02 -14.75
C GLU A 46 -10.60 -12.02 -13.94
N GLN A 47 -9.45 -12.15 -14.61
CA GLN A 47 -8.14 -12.08 -13.97
C GLN A 47 -7.87 -10.68 -13.39
N ARG A 48 -8.26 -9.63 -14.12
CA ARG A 48 -8.12 -8.25 -13.65
C ARG A 48 -8.98 -7.98 -12.43
N ASP A 49 -10.25 -8.41 -12.45
CA ASP A 49 -11.16 -8.18 -11.32
C ASP A 49 -10.79 -9.03 -10.09
N SER A 50 -10.28 -10.25 -10.31
CA SER A 50 -9.69 -11.05 -9.23
C SER A 50 -8.49 -10.33 -8.59
N LEU A 51 -7.59 -9.79 -9.42
CA LEU A 51 -6.42 -9.06 -8.92
C LEU A 51 -6.80 -7.74 -8.23
N ARG A 52 -7.82 -7.02 -8.72
CA ARG A 52 -8.34 -5.81 -8.05
C ARG A 52 -8.79 -6.10 -6.63
N ASN A 53 -9.56 -7.17 -6.45
CA ASN A 53 -10.03 -7.61 -5.15
C ASN A 53 -8.87 -8.02 -4.23
N GLN A 54 -7.92 -8.80 -4.75
CA GLN A 54 -6.74 -9.23 -4.00
C GLN A 54 -5.90 -8.05 -3.52
N LEU A 55 -5.70 -7.04 -4.38
CA LEU A 55 -4.94 -5.83 -4.07
C LEU A 55 -5.73 -4.79 -3.26
N GLY A 56 -7.04 -4.98 -3.07
CA GLY A 56 -7.89 -4.01 -2.38
C GLY A 56 -8.11 -2.72 -3.17
N LEU A 57 -7.99 -2.77 -4.49
CA LEU A 57 -8.17 -1.60 -5.35
C LEU A 57 -9.63 -1.10 -5.35
N ASP A 58 -10.57 -1.95 -4.94
CA ASP A 58 -12.01 -1.64 -4.82
C ASP A 58 -12.38 -1.04 -3.45
N GLU A 59 -11.43 -0.93 -2.52
CA GLU A 59 -11.67 -0.34 -1.20
C GLU A 59 -11.76 1.19 -1.24
N PRO A 60 -12.47 1.81 -0.26
CA PRO A 60 -12.53 3.26 -0.16
C PRO A 60 -11.14 3.92 -0.18
N ALA A 61 -11.03 5.08 -0.85
CA ALA A 61 -9.74 5.76 -1.03
C ALA A 61 -8.96 6.01 0.26
N TRP A 62 -9.64 6.21 1.39
CA TRP A 62 -9.00 6.41 2.69
C TRP A 62 -8.34 5.12 3.23
N GLN A 63 -8.90 3.93 2.96
CA GLN A 63 -8.29 2.65 3.31
C GLN A 63 -7.05 2.41 2.46
N ARG A 64 -7.17 2.58 1.15
CA ARG A 64 -6.06 2.44 0.20
C ARG A 64 -4.91 3.41 0.49
N TYR A 65 -5.21 4.64 0.90
CA TYR A 65 -4.20 5.59 1.35
C TYR A 65 -3.50 5.13 2.64
N GLY A 66 -4.26 4.59 3.60
CA GLY A 66 -3.71 4.00 4.82
C GLY A 66 -2.77 2.83 4.54
N ASP A 67 -3.18 1.91 3.67
CA ASP A 67 -2.38 0.77 3.22
C ASP A 67 -1.13 1.22 2.45
N TRP A 68 -1.24 2.29 1.65
CA TRP A 68 -0.10 2.88 0.95
C TRP A 68 0.91 3.51 1.92
N LEU A 69 0.44 4.15 3.00
CA LEU A 69 1.29 4.86 3.97
C LEU A 69 1.97 3.94 4.99
N PHE A 70 1.25 2.93 5.48
CA PHE A 70 1.70 2.04 6.56
C PHE A 70 2.00 0.61 6.10
N GLY A 71 1.72 0.30 4.84
CA GLY A 71 1.78 -1.06 4.30
C GLY A 71 0.46 -1.81 4.45
N ASN A 72 0.25 -2.80 3.58
CA ASN A 72 -0.97 -3.62 3.54
C ASN A 72 -0.90 -4.86 4.43
N ALA A 73 0.17 -5.05 5.22
CA ALA A 73 0.39 -6.26 6.01
C ALA A 73 -0.78 -6.52 6.99
N ARG A 74 -1.35 -5.46 7.57
CA ARG A 74 -2.53 -5.55 8.44
C ARG A 74 -3.77 -6.04 7.67
N ARG A 75 -3.95 -5.58 6.44
CA ARG A 75 -5.04 -6.01 5.56
C ARG A 75 -4.84 -7.49 5.19
N ALA A 76 -3.63 -7.84 4.76
CA ALA A 76 -3.26 -9.20 4.41
C ALA A 76 -3.48 -10.17 5.59
N SER A 77 -3.04 -9.81 6.80
CA SER A 77 -3.26 -10.64 7.99
C SER A 77 -4.75 -10.85 8.29
N ASN A 78 -5.59 -9.83 8.06
CA ASN A 78 -7.04 -9.95 8.26
C ASN A 78 -7.71 -10.89 7.23
N LEU A 79 -7.22 -10.90 5.99
CA LEU A 79 -7.75 -11.76 4.93
C LEU A 79 -7.31 -13.22 5.07
N ILE A 80 -6.05 -13.43 5.46
CA ILE A 80 -5.42 -14.76 5.56
C ILE A 80 -5.75 -15.42 6.91
N GLY A 81 -6.12 -14.64 7.93
CA GLY A 81 -6.44 -15.14 9.28
C GLY A 81 -5.20 -15.48 10.11
N HIS A 82 -4.01 -15.17 9.62
CA HIS A 82 -2.72 -15.41 10.26
C HIS A 82 -1.85 -14.15 10.20
N PRO A 83 -0.99 -13.90 11.21
CA PRO A 83 -0.04 -12.80 11.15
C PRO A 83 0.94 -13.01 9.98
N VAL A 84 1.25 -11.94 9.26
CA VAL A 84 2.28 -11.96 8.22
C VAL A 84 3.64 -11.89 8.93
N GLU A 85 4.35 -13.01 8.97
CA GLU A 85 5.66 -13.12 9.58
C GLU A 85 6.69 -13.47 8.51
N THR A 86 7.81 -12.75 8.51
CA THR A 86 8.92 -13.05 7.59
C THR A 86 9.70 -14.24 8.14
N LEU A 87 9.72 -15.35 7.40
CA LEU A 87 10.43 -16.56 7.77
C LEU A 87 11.81 -16.57 7.10
N THR A 88 12.85 -16.92 7.86
CA THR A 88 14.18 -17.15 7.27
C THR A 88 14.19 -18.53 6.63
N ASN A 89 14.36 -18.59 5.30
CA ASN A 89 14.48 -19.85 4.60
C ASN A 89 15.79 -20.56 5.01
N PRO A 90 15.72 -21.78 5.59
CA PRO A 90 16.89 -22.47 6.11
C PRO A 90 17.88 -22.95 5.02
N GLN A 91 17.46 -22.98 3.75
CA GLN A 91 18.31 -23.40 2.63
C GLN A 91 19.01 -22.21 1.95
N SER A 92 18.33 -21.06 1.80
CA SER A 92 18.88 -19.87 1.14
C SER A 92 19.45 -18.83 2.13
N GLY A 93 19.01 -18.86 3.39
CA GLY A 93 19.31 -17.82 4.38
C GLY A 93 18.58 -16.50 4.12
N GLU A 94 17.68 -16.45 3.13
CA GLU A 94 16.93 -15.27 2.77
C GLU A 94 15.68 -15.11 3.64
N GLN A 95 15.26 -13.87 3.86
CA GLN A 95 14.00 -13.57 4.52
C GLN A 95 12.87 -13.62 3.48
N GLU A 96 11.97 -14.58 3.64
CA GLU A 96 10.80 -14.77 2.78
C GLU A 96 9.53 -14.34 3.52
N TRP A 97 8.62 -13.67 2.79
CA TRP A 97 7.34 -13.17 3.30
C TRP A 97 6.23 -14.21 3.16
#